data_AF-I3YYD5-F1
#
_entry.id   AF-I3YYD5-F1
#
_cell.length_a   1.000
_cell.length_b   1.000
_cell.length_c   1.000
_cell.angle_alpha   90.00
_cell.angle_beta   90.00
_cell.angle_gamma   90.00
#
_symmetry.space_group_name_H-M   'P 1'
#
loop_
_entity.id
_entity.type
_entity.pdbx_description
1 polymer ?
#
loop_
_entity_poly.entity_id
_entity_poly.type
_entity_poly.pdbx_seq_one_letter_code
_entity_poly.pdbx_strand_id
1 'polypeptide(L)'
;MKYSITIYFLLVSATPIFSQVNNDEVVLVEVREIVEYNIESTYYDNGQLKSETEFDKNKNGFLTRYDENGQVSEKYIYKKGLPYTILEYRDKNGKELDWGNFKNGNGYMAGFDKDGNYLGTVFFKNGKAVGGF
;
A
#
# COMPACT_ATOMS: atom_id res chain seq x y z
N MET A 1 17.88 -4.85 -9.70
CA MET A 1 17.43 -6.28 -9.69
C MET A 1 15.98 -6.35 -9.20
N LYS A 2 15.16 -7.31 -9.66
CA LYS A 2 13.75 -7.49 -9.24
C LYS A 2 13.53 -8.92 -8.71
N TYR A 3 12.80 -9.04 -7.61
CA TYR A 3 12.41 -10.32 -7.00
C TYR A 3 10.91 -10.32 -6.71
N SER A 4 10.30 -11.50 -6.77
CA SER A 4 8.88 -11.69 -6.46
C SER A 4 8.70 -12.94 -5.60
N ILE A 5 7.85 -12.87 -4.58
CA ILE A 5 7.49 -13.97 -3.68
C ILE A 5 5.97 -13.95 -3.51
N THR A 6 5.34 -15.13 -3.55
CA THR A 6 3.92 -15.29 -3.25
C THR A 6 3.77 -15.85 -1.83
N ILE A 7 2.95 -15.19 -1.01
CA ILE A 7 2.68 -15.58 0.38
C ILE A 7 1.17 -15.80 0.55
N TYR A 8 0.82 -16.83 1.31
CA TYR A 8 -0.56 -17.12 1.69
C TYR A 8 -0.75 -16.80 3.18
N PHE A 9 -1.68 -15.91 3.50
CA PHE A 9 -2.09 -15.64 4.88
C PHE A 9 -3.43 -16.30 5.16
N LEU A 10 -3.52 -17.00 6.29
CA LEU A 10 -4.77 -17.49 6.84
C LEU A 10 -5.37 -16.40 7.72
N LEU A 11 -6.37 -15.69 7.22
CA LEU A 11 -7.14 -14.74 8.01
C LEU A 11 -8.30 -15.47 8.68
N VAL A 12 -8.46 -15.18 9.97
CA VAL A 12 -9.50 -15.74 10.82
C VAL A 12 -10.49 -14.64 11.15
N SER A 13 -11.79 -14.88 10.97
CA SER A 13 -12.81 -13.90 11.33
C SER A 13 -12.75 -13.59 12.83
N ALA A 14 -12.63 -12.30 13.19
CA ALA A 14 -12.53 -11.86 14.59
C ALA A 14 -13.77 -12.22 15.43
N THR A 15 -14.91 -12.43 14.79
CA THR A 15 -16.14 -12.94 15.43
C THR A 15 -16.54 -14.27 14.79
N PRO A 16 -16.65 -15.36 15.56
CA PRO A 16 -17.25 -16.59 15.07
C PRO A 16 -18.70 -16.32 14.67
N ILE A 17 -19.16 -16.92 13.58
CA ILE A 17 -20.56 -16.86 13.16
C ILE A 17 -21.25 -18.07 13.78
N PHE A 18 -22.35 -17.84 14.48
CA PHE A 18 -23.22 -18.93 14.93
C PHE A 18 -24.00 -19.44 13.71
N SER A 19 -23.72 -20.66 13.23
CA SER A 19 -24.57 -21.32 12.25
C SER A 19 -25.51 -22.31 12.94
N GLN A 20 -26.75 -22.39 12.46
CA GLN A 20 -27.88 -23.01 13.16
C GLN A 20 -27.74 -24.52 13.45
N VAL A 21 -28.39 -24.84 14.56
CA VAL A 21 -28.64 -26.07 15.31
C VAL A 21 -29.23 -27.22 14.47
N ASN A 22 -28.63 -28.40 14.60
CA ASN A 22 -29.39 -29.66 14.58
C ASN A 22 -29.34 -30.23 16.01
N ASN A 23 -30.50 -30.35 16.65
CA ASN A 23 -30.73 -31.00 17.95
C ASN A 23 -29.75 -30.64 19.09
N ASP A 24 -29.96 -29.47 19.71
CA ASP A 24 -29.37 -29.02 20.98
C ASP A 24 -27.87 -28.67 21.02
N GLU A 25 -27.15 -28.73 19.90
CA GLU A 25 -25.77 -28.25 19.82
C GLU A 25 -25.63 -26.89 19.10
N VAL A 26 -24.94 -25.95 19.75
CA VAL A 26 -24.48 -24.70 19.14
C VAL A 26 -23.08 -24.95 18.58
N VAL A 27 -22.95 -24.96 17.25
CA VAL A 27 -21.64 -25.06 16.59
C VAL A 27 -21.11 -23.65 16.30
N LEU A 28 -19.95 -23.34 16.86
CA LEU A 28 -19.20 -22.14 16.51
C LEU A 28 -18.51 -22.38 15.17
N VAL A 29 -18.90 -21.62 14.13
CA VAL A 29 -18.21 -21.66 12.85
C VAL A 29 -17.25 -20.49 12.76
N GLU A 30 -15.97 -20.81 12.69
CA GLU A 30 -14.89 -19.88 12.39
C GLU A 30 -14.72 -19.81 10.87
N VAL A 31 -14.85 -18.61 10.30
CA VAL A 31 -14.55 -18.43 8.87
C VAL A 31 -13.05 -18.20 8.71
N ARG A 32 -12.43 -19.05 7.91
CA ARG A 32 -11.02 -18.95 7.53
C ARG A 32 -10.94 -18.55 6.06
N GLU A 33 -10.37 -17.38 5.79
CA GLU A 33 -10.09 -16.92 4.43
C GLU A 33 -8.59 -17.03 4.18
N ILE A 34 -8.21 -17.72 3.10
CA ILE A 34 -6.83 -17.68 2.62
C ILE A 34 -6.71 -16.52 1.65
N VAL A 35 -5.91 -15.52 2.01
CA VAL A 35 -5.61 -14.39 1.15
C VAL A 35 -4.19 -14.58 0.59
N GLU A 36 -4.10 -14.57 -0.74
CA GLU A 36 -2.84 -14.62 -1.46
C GLU A 36 -2.33 -13.21 -1.70
N TYR A 37 -1.07 -12.97 -1.31
CA TYR A 37 -0.34 -11.75 -1.59
C TYR A 37 0.87 -12.04 -2.45
N ASN A 38 1.13 -11.14 -3.39
CA ASN A 38 2.35 -11.09 -4.18
C ASN A 38 3.20 -9.93 -3.67
N ILE A 39 4.38 -10.27 -3.17
CA ILE A 39 5.39 -9.33 -2.74
C ILE A 39 6.40 -9.18 -3.87
N GLU A 40 6.64 -7.95 -4.31
CA GLU A 40 7.68 -7.65 -5.28
C GLU A 40 8.65 -6.63 -4.72
N SER A 41 9.94 -6.89 -4.84
CA SER A 41 11.01 -6.03 -4.35
C SER A 41 11.92 -5.62 -5.50
N THR A 42 12.30 -4.35 -5.53
CA THR A 42 13.34 -3.84 -6.43
C THR A 42 14.48 -3.24 -5.63
N TYR A 43 15.67 -3.24 -6.22
CA TYR A 43 16.91 -2.85 -5.55
C TYR A 43 17.67 -1.82 -6.37
N TYR A 44 18.33 -0.91 -5.66
CA TYR A 44 19.34 -0.01 -6.22
C TYR A 44 20.57 -0.79 -6.69
N ASP A 45 21.44 -0.13 -7.47
CA ASP A 45 22.67 -0.73 -7.98
C ASP A 45 23.66 -1.08 -6.85
N ASN A 46 23.58 -0.38 -5.72
CA ASN A 46 24.33 -0.67 -4.50
C ASN A 46 23.80 -1.89 -3.71
N GLY A 47 22.73 -2.54 -4.18
CA GLY A 47 22.12 -3.71 -3.57
C GLY A 47 21.11 -3.43 -2.45
N GLN A 48 20.87 -2.17 -2.08
CA GLN A 48 19.85 -1.83 -1.09
C GLN A 48 18.44 -1.87 -1.68
N LEU A 49 17.45 -2.12 -0.82
CA LEU A 49 16.05 -2.15 -1.18
C LEU A 49 15.60 -0.75 -1.66
N LYS A 50 15.00 -0.70 -2.84
CA LYS A 50 14.52 0.52 -3.49
C LYS A 50 13.01 0.67 -3.40
N SER A 51 12.29 -0.43 -3.58
CA SER A 51 10.84 -0.45 -3.42
C SER A 51 10.35 -1.83 -3.09
N GLU A 52 9.22 -1.89 -2.40
CA GLU A 52 8.49 -3.12 -2.13
C GLU A 52 7.00 -2.89 -2.37
N THR A 53 6.35 -3.81 -3.06
CA THR A 53 4.90 -3.88 -3.16
C THR A 53 4.39 -5.12 -2.46
N GLU A 54 3.29 -5.01 -1.75
CA GLU A 54 2.55 -6.13 -1.18
C GLU A 54 1.11 -6.02 -1.67
N PHE A 55 0.71 -6.88 -2.61
CA PHE A 55 -0.61 -6.80 -3.24
C PHE A 55 -1.36 -8.11 -3.24
N ASP A 56 -2.64 -8.05 -2.90
CA ASP A 56 -3.56 -9.16 -3.11
C ASP A 56 -3.81 -9.41 -4.61
N LYS A 57 -4.52 -10.49 -4.95
CA LYS A 57 -4.94 -10.81 -6.33
C LYS A 57 -5.72 -9.69 -7.04
N ASN A 58 -6.34 -8.78 -6.28
CA ASN A 58 -7.11 -7.65 -6.78
C ASN A 58 -6.27 -6.37 -6.87
N LYS A 59 -4.96 -6.43 -6.61
CA LYS A 59 -4.05 -5.28 -6.56
C LYS A 59 -4.42 -4.26 -5.47
N ASN A 60 -4.93 -4.75 -4.34
CA ASN A 60 -5.06 -3.98 -3.12
C ASN A 60 -3.86 -4.26 -2.21
N GLY A 61 -3.38 -3.24 -1.51
CA GLY A 61 -2.30 -3.38 -0.55
C GLY A 61 -1.39 -2.17 -0.53
N PHE A 62 -0.09 -2.39 -0.37
CA PHE A 62 0.87 -1.31 -0.12
C PHE A 62 1.96 -1.23 -1.17
N LEU A 63 2.43 -0.01 -1.40
CA LEU A 63 3.71 0.28 -2.04
C LEU A 63 4.54 1.07 -1.04
N THR A 64 5.75 0.60 -0.77
CA THR A 64 6.77 1.31 0.00
C THR A 64 7.97 1.60 -0.89
N ARG A 65 8.50 2.81 -0.84
CA ARG A 65 9.75 3.19 -1.49
C ARG A 65 10.74 3.66 -0.44
N TYR A 66 11.99 3.37 -0.71
CA TYR A 66 13.11 3.64 0.16
C TYR A 66 14.12 4.51 -0.57
N ASP A 67 14.86 5.32 0.17
CA ASP A 67 16.02 6.02 -0.36
C ASP A 67 17.26 5.09 -0.43
N GLU A 68 18.35 5.59 -1.01
CA GLU A 68 19.66 4.89 -1.06
C GLU A 68 20.36 4.80 0.31
N ASN A 69 19.69 5.18 1.41
CA ASN A 69 20.16 4.93 2.77
C ASN A 69 19.29 3.89 3.48
N GLY A 70 18.25 3.36 2.82
CA GLY A 70 17.30 2.39 3.34
C GLY A 70 16.16 3.01 4.17
N GLN A 71 16.02 4.33 4.22
CA GLN A 71 14.92 5.01 4.91
C GLN A 71 13.67 5.06 4.04
N VAL A 72 12.49 4.96 4.64
CA VAL A 72 11.22 5.05 3.91
C VAL A 72 11.02 6.49 3.41
N SER A 73 11.06 6.65 2.10
CA SER A 73 10.78 7.92 1.42
C SER A 73 9.30 8.07 1.11
N GLU A 74 8.61 6.98 0.74
CA GLU A 74 7.20 7.02 0.36
C GLU A 74 6.47 5.75 0.77
N LYS A 75 5.21 5.89 1.22
CA LYS A 75 4.33 4.76 1.51
C LYS A 75 2.90 5.06 1.10
N TYR A 76 2.30 4.16 0.34
CA TYR A 76 0.96 4.32 -0.23
C TYR A 76 0.09 3.10 0.04
N ILE A 77 -1.21 3.35 0.18
CA ILE A 77 -2.26 2.34 0.01
C ILE A 77 -2.73 2.38 -1.45
N TYR A 78 -2.83 1.21 -2.06
CA TYR A 78 -3.43 0.99 -3.37
C TYR A 78 -4.74 0.22 -3.25
N LYS A 79 -5.68 0.55 -4.12
CA LYS A 79 -6.95 -0.16 -4.29
C LYS A 79 -7.21 -0.41 -5.77
N LYS A 80 -7.39 -1.67 -6.14
CA LYS A 80 -7.57 -2.10 -7.55
C LYS A 80 -6.44 -1.59 -8.47
N GLY A 81 -5.21 -1.58 -7.96
CA GLY A 81 -4.02 -1.14 -8.69
C GLY A 81 -3.90 0.37 -8.90
N LEU A 82 -4.75 1.18 -8.26
CA LEU A 82 -4.68 2.63 -8.28
C LEU A 82 -4.29 3.18 -6.91
N PRO A 83 -3.52 4.28 -6.84
CA PRO A 83 -3.21 4.93 -5.58
C PRO A 83 -4.51 5.38 -4.90
N TYR A 84 -4.61 5.13 -3.60
CA TYR A 84 -5.80 5.39 -2.81
C TYR A 84 -5.51 6.38 -1.69
N THR A 85 -4.46 6.18 -0.90
CA THR A 85 -4.10 7.08 0.20
C THR A 85 -2.59 7.12 0.37
N ILE A 86 -2.03 8.29 0.67
CA ILE A 86 -0.63 8.43 1.10
C ILE A 86 -0.57 8.25 2.61
N LEU A 87 0.38 7.43 3.06
CA LEU A 87 0.68 7.22 4.47
C LEU A 87 1.91 8.00 4.88
N GLU A 88 2.93 8.03 4.02
CA GLU A 88 4.22 8.67 4.30
C GLU A 88 4.78 9.26 3.00
N TYR A 89 5.34 10.47 3.06
CA TYR A 89 6.12 11.07 1.99
C TYR A 89 7.16 12.01 2.60
N ARG A 90 8.45 11.69 2.41
CA ARG A 90 9.58 12.36 3.05
C ARG A 90 10.69 12.65 2.05
N ASP A 91 11.52 13.65 2.36
CA ASP A 91 12.78 13.88 1.66
C ASP A 91 13.86 12.86 2.05
N LYS A 92 15.01 12.91 1.39
CA LYS A 92 16.18 12.04 1.65
C LYS A 92 16.77 12.15 3.06
N ASN A 93 16.39 13.17 3.83
CA ASN A 93 16.85 13.36 5.20
C ASN A 93 15.79 12.90 6.22
N GLY A 94 14.68 12.32 5.75
CA GLY A 94 13.57 11.87 6.57
C GLY A 94 12.65 13.00 7.03
N LYS A 95 12.72 14.19 6.44
CA LYS A 95 11.77 15.27 6.74
C LYS A 95 10.45 15.03 6.02
N GLU A 96 9.34 15.12 6.75
CA GLU A 96 8.00 15.03 6.17
C GLU A 96 7.74 16.20 5.21
N LEU A 97 7.16 15.88 4.05
CA LEU A 97 6.82 16.82 3.00
C LEU A 97 5.32 17.12 3.05
N ASP A 98 4.94 18.37 2.79
CA ASP A 98 3.53 18.75 2.66
C ASP A 98 3.01 18.38 1.27
N TRP A 99 2.57 17.14 1.14
CA TRP A 99 2.06 16.60 -0.12
C TRP A 99 0.58 16.92 -0.37
N GLY A 100 -0.10 17.68 0.49
CA GLY A 100 -1.48 18.08 0.29
C GLY A 100 -2.51 17.10 0.85
N ASN A 101 -3.65 16.93 0.16
CA ASN A 101 -4.84 16.30 0.73
C ASN A 101 -5.31 15.02 0.02
N PHE A 102 -4.45 14.40 -0.78
CA PHE A 102 -4.79 13.18 -1.52
C PHE A 102 -5.16 12.01 -0.58
N LYS A 103 -6.44 11.63 -0.58
CA LYS A 103 -6.98 10.55 0.23
C LYS A 103 -8.19 9.91 -0.43
N ASN A 104 -8.36 8.61 -0.23
CA ASN A 104 -9.45 7.82 -0.82
C ASN A 104 -9.57 8.00 -2.34
N GLY A 105 -8.44 8.15 -3.04
CA GLY A 105 -8.33 8.33 -4.48
C GLY A 105 -8.71 9.72 -4.98
N ASN A 106 -8.91 10.71 -4.10
CA ASN A 106 -9.34 12.06 -4.48
C ASN A 106 -8.47 13.11 -3.80
N GLY A 107 -8.47 14.33 -4.35
CA GLY A 107 -7.69 15.45 -3.84
C GLY A 107 -6.50 15.77 -4.73
N TYR A 108 -5.49 16.43 -4.18
CA TYR A 108 -4.25 16.73 -4.89
C TYR A 108 -3.03 16.25 -4.12
N MET A 109 -1.97 15.97 -4.86
CA MET A 109 -0.68 15.57 -4.35
C MET A 109 0.40 16.51 -4.89
N ALA A 110 1.11 17.21 -4.00
CA ALA A 110 2.34 17.90 -4.37
C ALA A 110 3.48 16.87 -4.53
N GLY A 111 4.22 16.96 -5.64
CA GLY A 111 5.40 16.17 -5.92
C GLY A 111 6.67 16.95 -5.59
N PHE A 112 7.66 16.24 -5.07
CA PHE A 112 8.94 16.81 -4.66
C PHE A 112 10.10 15.99 -5.23
N ASP A 113 11.25 16.63 -5.43
CA ASP A 113 12.49 15.91 -5.68
C ASP A 113 13.06 15.28 -4.39
N LYS A 114 14.17 14.55 -4.51
CA LYS A 114 14.83 13.88 -3.39
C LYS A 114 15.28 14.82 -2.27
N ASP A 115 15.53 16.09 -2.58
CA ASP A 115 15.99 17.10 -1.63
C ASP A 115 14.81 17.87 -1.01
N GLY A 116 13.57 17.52 -1.38
CA GLY A 116 12.35 18.14 -0.89
C GLY A 116 11.94 19.41 -1.64
N ASN A 117 12.53 19.70 -2.81
CA ASN A 117 12.12 20.84 -3.61
C ASN A 117 10.82 20.52 -4.36
N TYR A 118 9.87 21.44 -4.30
CA TYR A 118 8.58 21.31 -4.98
C TYR A 118 8.77 21.25 -6.50
N LEU A 119 8.18 20.23 -7.12
CA LEU A 119 8.20 20.02 -8.56
C LEU A 119 6.88 20.40 -9.22
N GLY A 120 5.76 20.20 -8.52
CA GLY A 120 4.45 20.30 -9.14
C GLY A 120 3.35 19.73 -8.29
N THR A 121 2.11 19.83 -8.78
CA THR A 121 0.93 19.28 -8.10
C THR A 121 0.10 18.51 -9.11
N VAL A 122 -0.33 17.30 -8.72
CA VAL A 122 -1.21 16.44 -9.51
C VAL A 122 -2.56 16.32 -8.82
N PHE A 123 -3.63 16.52 -9.57
CA PHE A 123 -5.01 16.38 -9.09
C PHE A 123 -5.56 15.01 -9.44
N PHE A 124 -6.28 14.39 -8.51
CA PHE A 124 -6.81 13.04 -8.65
C PHE A 124 -8.32 12.98 -8.45
N LYS A 125 -8.96 12.14 -9.27
CA LYS A 125 -10.35 11.70 -9.08
C LYS A 125 -10.42 10.19 -9.24
N ASN A 126 -10.95 9.50 -8.24
CA ASN A 126 -11.05 8.03 -8.19
C ASN A 126 -9.72 7.30 -8.51
N GLY A 127 -8.61 7.81 -7.97
CA GLY A 127 -7.27 7.27 -8.11
C GLY A 127 -6.59 7.58 -9.46
N LYS A 128 -7.26 8.29 -10.37
CA LYS A 128 -6.72 8.68 -11.67
C LYS A 128 -6.32 10.15 -11.67
N ALA A 129 -5.16 10.46 -12.24
CA ALA A 129 -4.75 11.84 -12.47
C ALA A 129 -5.71 12.50 -13.47
N VAL A 130 -6.17 13.71 -13.14
CA VAL A 130 -7.07 14.53 -13.97
C VAL A 130 -6.46 15.86 -14.40
N GLY A 131 -5.24 16.15 -13.95
CA GLY A 131 -4.48 17.34 -14.31
C GLY A 131 -3.28 17.53 -13.39
N GLY A 132 -2.36 18.43 -13.77
CA GLY A 132 -1.17 18.77 -13.00
C GLY A 132 -0.07 19.37 -13.86
N PHE A 133 0.98 19.85 -13.19
CA PHE A 133 2.19 20.42 -13.79
C PHE A 133 3.41 19.68 -13.24
#